data_AF-A0A3G1J503-F1
#
_entry.id   AF-A0A3G1J503-F1
#
_cell.length_a   1.000
_cell.length_b   1.000
_cell.length_c   1.000
_cell.angle_alpha   90.00
_cell.angle_beta   90.00
_cell.angle_gamma   90.00
#
_symmetry.space_group_name_H-M   'P 1'
#
loop_
_entity.id
_entity.type
_entity.pdbx_description
1 polymer ?
#
loop_
_entity_poly.entity_id
_entity_poly.type
_entity_poly.pdbx_seq_one_letter_code
_entity_poly.pdbx_strand_id
1 'polypeptide(L)'
;FKVRRMKANARERNRMHGLNDALESLRKVVPCYSKTQKLSKIETLRLAKNYIWALSEILRSGKAPDLMSFVQALCKGLSQPTTNL
;
A
#
# COMPACT_ATOMS: atom_id res chain seq x y z
N PHE A 1 10.94 -9.36 -37.10
CA PHE A 1 10.00 -9.57 -35.96
C PHE A 1 10.64 -9.58 -34.57
N LYS A 2 11.78 -10.26 -34.35
CA LYS A 2 12.47 -10.34 -33.04
C LYS A 2 12.83 -8.97 -32.43
N VAL A 3 13.37 -8.05 -33.23
CA VAL A 3 13.74 -6.68 -32.80
C VAL A 3 12.54 -5.87 -32.30
N ARG A 4 11.39 -5.95 -32.98
CA ARG A 4 10.16 -5.25 -32.57
C ARG A 4 9.63 -5.78 -31.24
N ARG A 5 9.63 -7.11 -31.03
CA ARG A 5 9.27 -7.73 -29.74
C ARG A 5 10.21 -7.31 -28.61
N MET A 6 11.52 -7.32 -28.85
CA MET A 6 12.50 -6.88 -27.85
C MET A 6 12.28 -5.42 -27.43
N LYS A 7 12.03 -4.51 -28.38
CA LYS A 7 11.73 -3.10 -28.09
C LYS A 7 10.43 -2.94 -27.29
N ALA A 8 9.40 -3.75 -27.58
CA ALA A 8 8.15 -3.73 -26.83
C ALA A 8 8.33 -4.22 -25.37
N ASN A 9 9.05 -5.33 -25.18
CA ASN A 9 9.32 -5.88 -23.85
C ASN A 9 10.17 -4.92 -23.00
N ALA A 10 11.11 -4.20 -23.61
CA ALA A 10 11.88 -3.18 -22.91
C ALA A 10 11.00 -2.02 -22.42
N ARG A 11 10.06 -1.55 -23.25
CA ARG A 11 9.11 -0.51 -22.84
C ARG A 11 8.21 -0.96 -21.70
N GLU A 12 7.69 -2.18 -21.76
CA GLU A 12 6.83 -2.70 -20.70
C GLU A 12 7.58 -2.88 -19.38
N ARG A 13 8.85 -3.34 -19.43
CA ARG A 13 9.70 -3.37 -18.23
C ARG A 13 9.88 -1.98 -17.63
N ASN A 14 10.18 -0.96 -18.43
CA ASN A 14 10.33 0.41 -17.94
C ASN A 14 9.03 0.94 -17.32
N ARG A 15 7.88 0.66 -17.94
CA ARG A 15 6.56 1.00 -17.38
C ARG A 15 6.34 0.32 -16.02
N MET A 16 6.68 -0.96 -15.91
CA MET A 16 6.58 -1.72 -14.66
C MET A 16 7.55 -1.24 -13.58
N HIS A 17 8.76 -0.78 -13.95
CA HIS A 17 9.67 -0.13 -13.01
C HIS A 17 9.02 1.12 -12.40
N GLY A 18 8.48 2.03 -13.24
CA GLY A 18 7.77 3.21 -12.74
C GLY A 18 6.59 2.88 -11.82
N LEU A 19 5.81 1.84 -12.13
CA LEU A 19 4.72 1.38 -11.26
C LEU A 19 5.24 0.85 -9.91
N ASN A 20 6.33 0.09 -9.91
CA ASN A 20 6.91 -0.43 -8.68
C ASN A 20 7.51 0.69 -7.81
N ASP A 21 8.10 1.72 -8.42
CA ASP A 21 8.64 2.90 -7.72
C ASP A 21 7.52 3.73 -7.08
N ALA A 22 6.38 3.89 -7.77
CA ALA A 22 5.20 4.53 -7.22
C ALA A 22 4.63 3.73 -6.03
N LEU A 23 4.57 2.40 -6.15
CA LEU A 23 4.12 1.53 -5.06
C LEU A 23 5.07 1.60 -3.85
N GLU A 24 6.38 1.68 -4.08
CA GLU A 24 7.36 1.87 -2.99
C GLU A 24 7.20 3.23 -2.31
N SER A 25 6.89 4.27 -3.07
CA SER A 25 6.57 5.59 -2.51
C SER A 25 5.30 5.54 -1.66
N LEU A 26 4.27 4.80 -2.10
CA LEU A 26 3.06 4.57 -1.31
C LEU A 26 3.37 3.82 0.00
N ARG A 27 4.25 2.81 -0.03
CA ARG A 27 4.66 2.08 1.19
C ARG A 27 5.23 2.99 2.26
N LYS A 28 5.95 4.06 1.88
CA LYS A 28 6.58 4.98 2.84
C LYS A 28 5.59 5.88 3.58
N VAL A 29 4.39 6.06 3.04
CA VAL A 29 3.37 6.98 3.60
C VAL A 29 2.20 6.26 4.24
N VAL A 30 2.07 4.94 4.04
CA VAL A 30 1.10 4.13 4.79
C VAL A 30 1.66 3.80 6.18
N PRO A 31 0.79 3.60 7.19
CA PRO A 31 1.19 3.11 8.49
C PRO A 31 1.97 1.79 8.36
N CYS A 32 2.79 1.48 9.36
CA CYS A 32 3.49 0.20 9.43
C CYS A 32 4.52 -0.03 8.30
N TYR A 33 5.09 1.05 7.75
CA TYR A 33 6.24 0.95 6.86
C TYR A 33 7.43 0.30 7.57
N SER A 34 7.96 -0.77 6.99
CA SER A 34 9.22 -1.39 7.41
C SER A 34 10.19 -1.48 6.24
N LYS A 35 11.44 -1.07 6.49
CA LYS A 35 12.55 -1.17 5.51
C LYS A 35 12.96 -2.62 5.27
N THR A 36 12.82 -3.48 6.29
CA THR A 36 13.25 -4.88 6.25
C THR A 36 12.12 -5.83 5.83
N GLN A 37 10.86 -5.50 6.15
CA GLN A 37 9.70 -6.32 5.82
C GLN A 37 8.65 -5.50 5.06
N LYS A 38 8.66 -5.61 3.73
CA LYS A 38 7.71 -4.90 2.88
C LYS A 38 6.38 -5.65 2.81
N LEU A 39 5.29 -4.92 2.95
CA LEU A 39 3.95 -5.41 2.62
C LEU A 39 3.88 -5.87 1.17
N SER A 40 3.10 -6.93 0.90
CA SER A 40 2.80 -7.34 -0.47
C SER A 40 2.09 -6.22 -1.26
N LYS A 41 2.03 -6.34 -2.59
CA LYS A 41 1.36 -5.33 -3.43
C LYS A 41 -0.11 -5.13 -3.02
N ILE A 42 -0.82 -6.23 -2.76
CA ILE A 42 -2.23 -6.20 -2.38
C ILE A 42 -2.42 -5.63 -0.97
N GLU A 43 -1.56 -5.99 -0.02
CA GLU A 43 -1.66 -5.48 1.35
C GLU A 43 -1.35 -3.98 1.41
N THR A 44 -0.36 -3.51 0.66
CA THR A 44 -0.05 -2.07 0.54
C THR A 44 -1.29 -1.30 0.08
N LEU A 45 -1.99 -1.80 -0.95
CA LEU A 45 -3.18 -1.15 -1.49
C LEU A 45 -4.38 -1.21 -0.53
N ARG A 46 -4.59 -2.35 0.14
CA ARG A 46 -5.65 -2.50 1.15
C ARG A 46 -5.41 -1.56 2.34
N LEU A 47 -4.18 -1.53 2.86
CA LEU A 47 -3.82 -0.67 3.98
C LEU A 47 -3.95 0.81 3.59
N ALA A 48 -3.50 1.20 2.40
CA ALA A 48 -3.67 2.57 1.91
C ALA A 48 -5.16 2.99 1.86
N LYS A 49 -6.03 2.12 1.32
CA LYS A 49 -7.48 2.36 1.30
C LYS A 49 -8.05 2.52 2.71
N ASN A 50 -7.70 1.61 3.61
CA ASN A 50 -8.17 1.64 5.00
C ASN A 50 -7.69 2.90 5.72
N TYR A 51 -6.45 3.32 5.48
CA TYR A 51 -5.88 4.52 6.08
C TYR A 51 -6.57 5.79 5.60
N ILE A 52 -6.82 5.92 4.30
CA ILE A 52 -7.61 7.04 3.74
C ILE A 52 -8.98 7.09 4.40
N TRP A 53 -9.67 5.94 4.52
CA TRP A 53 -10.99 5.88 5.14
C TRP A 53 -10.93 6.30 6.63
N ALA A 54 -9.99 5.76 7.40
CA ALA A 54 -9.84 6.06 8.82
C ALA A 54 -9.55 7.55 9.08
N LEU A 55 -8.63 8.15 8.31
CA LEU A 55 -8.36 9.59 8.37
C LEU A 55 -9.59 10.42 7.98
N SER A 56 -10.37 9.95 7.00
CA SER A 56 -11.60 10.63 6.60
C SER A 56 -12.67 10.60 7.69
N GLU A 57 -12.79 9.51 8.46
CA GLU A 57 -13.68 9.43 9.62
C GLU A 57 -13.24 10.34 10.77
N ILE A 58 -11.92 10.45 11.01
CA ILE A 58 -11.37 11.39 12.01
C ILE A 58 -11.77 12.83 11.67
N LEU A 59 -11.61 13.21 10.40
CA LEU A 59 -11.99 14.55 9.93
C LEU A 59 -13.51 14.79 10.01
N ARG A 60 -14.33 13.78 9.71
CA ARG A 60 -15.80 13.89 9.80
C ARG A 60 -16.33 14.01 11.23
N SER A 61 -15.80 13.18 12.14
CA SER A 61 -16.28 13.10 13.52
C SER A 61 -15.67 14.18 14.41
N GLY A 62 -14.55 14.79 14.00
CA GLY A 62 -13.77 15.72 14.82
C GLY A 62 -13.15 15.07 16.07
N LYS A 63 -13.14 13.73 16.13
CA LYS A 63 -12.65 12.95 17.28
C LYS A 63 -11.58 11.98 16.83
N ALA A 64 -10.50 11.90 17.59
CA ALA A 64 -9.51 10.85 17.41
C ALA A 64 -10.08 9.51 17.92
N PRO A 65 -10.03 8.41 17.14
CA PRO A 65 -10.35 7.09 17.64
C PRO A 65 -9.32 6.69 18.69
N ASP A 66 -9.72 5.78 19.59
CA ASP A 66 -8.74 5.09 20.41
C ASP A 66 -7.80 4.23 19.55
N LEU A 67 -6.63 3.91 20.11
CA LEU A 67 -5.58 3.19 19.39
C LEU A 67 -6.07 1.85 18.84
N MET A 68 -6.88 1.11 19.60
CA MET A 68 -7.33 -0.23 19.20
C MET A 68 -8.34 -0.16 18.05
N SER A 69 -9.29 0.76 18.12
CA SER A 69 -10.23 1.02 17.03
C SER A 69 -9.52 1.47 15.75
N PHE A 70 -8.48 2.29 15.88
CA PHE A 70 -7.67 2.73 14.75
C PHE A 70 -6.90 1.57 14.11
N VAL A 71 -6.21 0.76 14.92
CA VAL A 71 -5.49 -0.43 14.43
C VAL A 71 -6.44 -1.43 13.78
N GLN A 72 -7.62 -1.67 14.37
CA GLN A 72 -8.62 -2.55 13.79
C GLN A 72 -9.12 -2.05 12.42
N ALA A 73 -9.33 -0.74 12.27
CA ALA A 73 -9.69 -0.14 10.98
C ALA A 73 -8.59 -0.34 9.93
N LEU A 74 -7.32 -0.16 10.30
CA LEU A 74 -6.18 -0.35 9.41
C LEU A 74 -5.98 -1.81 8.99
N CYS A 75 -6.05 -2.74 9.95
CA CYS A 75 -5.77 -4.16 9.75
C CYS A 75 -6.90 -4.94 9.07
N LYS A 76 -8.08 -4.31 8.86
CA LYS A 76 -9.25 -4.95 8.24
C LYS A 76 -8.92 -5.54 6.86
N GLY A 77 -8.97 -6.86 6.76
CA GLY A 77 -8.76 -7.59 5.50
C GLY A 77 -7.29 -7.76 5.09
N LEU A 78 -6.35 -7.50 6.00
CA LEU A 78 -4.94 -7.91 5.86
C LEU A 78 -4.76 -9.38 6.27
N SER A 79 -3.68 -10.01 5.82
CA SER A 79 -3.36 -11.39 6.20
C SER A 79 -2.94 -11.47 7.67
N GLN A 80 -3.09 -12.64 8.31
CA GLN A 80 -2.76 -12.79 9.75
C GLN A 80 -1.32 -12.40 10.13
N PRO A 81 -0.28 -12.71 9.33
CA PRO A 81 1.08 -12.21 9.60
C PRO A 81 1.18 -10.68 9.58
N THR A 82 0.31 -10.03 8.80
CA THR A 82 0.26 -8.58 8.63
C THR A 82 -0.66 -7.91 9.65
N THR A 83 -1.59 -8.61 10.28
CA THR A 83 -2.45 -8.03 11.33
C THR A 83 -1.77 -7.91 12.70
N ASN A 84 -0.60 -8.54 12.89
CA ASN A 84 0.18 -8.49 14.13
C ASN A 84 1.09 -7.25 14.22
N LEU A 85 0.68 -6.17 13.56
CA LEU A 85 1.35 -4.87 13.55
C LEU A 85 1.13 -4.10 14.85
#